data_AF-R5NSD6-F1
#
_entry.id   AF-R5NSD6-F1
#
_cell.length_a   1.000
_cell.length_b   1.000
_cell.length_c   1.000
_cell.angle_alpha   90.00
_cell.angle_beta   90.00
_cell.angle_gamma   90.00
#
_symmetry.space_group_name_H-M   'P 1'
#
loop_
_entity.id
_entity.type
_entity.pdbx_description
1 polymer ?
#
loop_
_entity_poly.entity_id
_entity_poly.type
_entity_poly.pdbx_seq_one_letter_code
_entity_poly.pdbx_strand_id
1 'polypeptide(L)'
;MSDLFKVSINEILSGERLTDEKYKVAAEENIKQMIKSGSFSIKEKIDFYKNKWLKDHIFLIIVAGLCISGLVIAGIIINKKCLFIALVMFIITHCIRYNMMMTYVEKNAYDGTGIENADK
;
A
#
# COMPACT_ATOMS: atom_id res chain seq x y z
N MET A 1 -6.62 31.34 -16.50
CA MET A 1 -8.07 31.62 -16.34
C MET A 1 -8.84 30.35 -15.93
N SER A 2 -8.36 29.65 -14.90
CA SER A 2 -8.99 28.43 -14.36
C SER A 2 -9.59 28.64 -12.96
N ASP A 3 -9.40 29.83 -12.37
CA ASP A 3 -9.96 30.22 -11.07
C ASP A 3 -11.31 30.94 -11.15
N LEU A 4 -11.77 31.33 -12.35
CA LEU A 4 -12.98 32.16 -12.50
C LEU A 4 -14.28 31.35 -12.61
N PHE A 5 -14.19 30.09 -13.04
CA PHE A 5 -15.29 29.14 -13.06
C PHE A 5 -14.78 27.88 -12.40
N LYS A 6 -15.14 27.68 -11.13
CA LYS A 6 -14.87 26.49 -10.30
C LYS A 6 -15.59 25.25 -10.85
N VAL A 7 -15.49 25.01 -12.15
CA VAL A 7 -16.30 24.07 -12.92
C VAL A 7 -15.34 23.20 -13.74
N SER A 8 -15.41 21.90 -13.54
CA SER A 8 -14.60 20.88 -14.21
C SER A 8 -15.03 20.72 -15.67
N ILE A 9 -14.08 20.38 -16.55
CA ILE A 9 -14.32 20.09 -17.99
C ILE A 9 -15.45 19.06 -18.16
N ASN A 10 -15.56 18.11 -17.23
CA ASN A 10 -16.61 17.11 -17.25
C ASN A 10 -18.01 17.69 -17.02
N GLU A 11 -18.17 18.73 -16.19
CA GLU A 11 -19.46 19.39 -15.92
C GLU A 11 -19.95 20.18 -17.15
N ILE A 12 -19.02 20.75 -17.93
CA ILE A 12 -19.35 21.43 -19.19
C ILE A 12 -19.84 20.41 -20.23
N LEU A 13 -19.21 19.24 -20.30
CA LEU A 13 -19.57 18.18 -21.25
C LEU A 13 -20.87 17.46 -20.90
N SER A 14 -21.21 17.36 -19.62
CA SER A 14 -22.40 16.63 -19.14
C SER A 14 -23.62 17.51 -18.87
N GLY A 15 -23.49 18.84 -18.90
CA GLY A 15 -24.62 19.78 -18.83
C GLY A 15 -25.34 19.84 -17.47
N GLU A 16 -24.91 19.04 -16.49
CA GLU A 16 -25.41 19.04 -15.12
C GLU A 16 -24.28 19.39 -14.13
N ARG A 17 -24.63 20.14 -13.08
CA ARG A 17 -23.77 20.28 -11.90
C ARG A 17 -23.66 18.90 -11.24
N LEU A 18 -22.49 18.30 -11.31
CA LEU A 18 -22.23 17.04 -10.65
C LEU A 18 -21.88 17.35 -9.19
N THR A 19 -22.87 17.28 -8.31
CA THR A 19 -22.67 17.34 -6.86
C THR A 19 -21.70 16.25 -6.43
N ASP A 20 -20.84 16.50 -5.44
CA ASP A 20 -19.85 15.52 -4.92
C ASP A 20 -20.46 14.14 -4.62
N GLU A 21 -21.73 14.11 -4.21
CA GLU A 21 -22.49 12.87 -3.98
C GLU A 21 -22.73 12.05 -5.25
N LYS A 22 -23.09 12.68 -6.38
CA LYS A 22 -23.29 11.99 -7.67
C LYS A 22 -21.96 11.40 -8.19
N TYR A 23 -20.85 12.12 -8.01
CA TYR A 23 -19.52 11.61 -8.33
C TYR A 23 -19.15 10.40 -7.49
N LYS A 24 -19.40 10.47 -6.17
CA LYS A 24 -19.13 9.36 -5.26
C LYS A 24 -19.95 8.12 -5.63
N VAL A 25 -21.25 8.28 -5.92
CA VAL A 25 -22.12 7.18 -6.32
C VAL A 25 -21.66 6.57 -7.65
N ALA A 26 -21.34 7.38 -8.66
CA ALA A 26 -20.85 6.89 -9.94
C ALA A 26 -19.49 6.18 -9.82
N ALA A 27 -18.60 6.67 -8.95
CA ALA A 27 -17.32 6.02 -8.67
C ALA A 27 -17.51 4.68 -7.96
N GLU A 28 -18.41 4.61 -6.97
CA GLU A 28 -18.76 3.37 -6.27
C GLU A 28 -19.39 2.33 -7.22
N GLU A 29 -20.28 2.76 -8.12
CA GLU A 29 -20.89 1.89 -9.13
C GLU A 29 -19.86 1.35 -10.13
N ASN A 30 -18.95 2.20 -10.60
CA ASN A 30 -17.86 1.78 -11.49
C ASN A 30 -16.92 0.78 -10.83
N ILE A 31 -16.56 0.99 -9.55
CA ILE A 31 -15.76 0.03 -8.77
C ILE A 31 -16.51 -1.30 -8.64
N LYS A 32 -17.81 -1.26 -8.32
CA LYS A 32 -18.65 -2.44 -8.16
C LYS A 32 -18.80 -3.21 -9.48
N GLN A 33 -18.90 -2.51 -10.60
CA GLN A 33 -18.97 -3.11 -11.93
C GLN A 33 -17.62 -3.72 -12.33
N MET A 34 -16.50 -3.01 -12.12
CA MET A 34 -15.14 -3.54 -12.34
C MET A 34 -14.87 -4.80 -11.51
N ILE A 35 -15.35 -4.86 -10.26
CA ILE A 35 -15.27 -6.06 -9.42
C ILE A 35 -16.09 -7.22 -10.00
N LYS A 36 -17.28 -6.96 -10.54
CA LYS A 36 -18.14 -7.99 -11.15
C LYS A 36 -17.60 -8.51 -12.48
N SER A 37 -16.90 -7.65 -13.23
CA SER A 37 -16.34 -7.97 -14.54
C SER A 37 -14.94 -8.61 -14.47
N GLY A 38 -14.22 -8.43 -13.36
CA GLY A 38 -12.88 -8.99 -13.16
C GLY A 38 -12.92 -10.45 -12.71
N SER A 39 -12.10 -11.31 -13.34
CA SER A 39 -11.94 -12.73 -12.97
C SER A 39 -11.25 -12.96 -11.61
N PHE A 40 -10.90 -11.89 -10.88
CA PHE A 40 -10.21 -11.93 -9.58
C PHE A 40 -10.80 -10.84 -8.67
N SER A 41 -11.18 -11.20 -7.46
CA SER A 41 -11.64 -10.25 -6.44
C SER A 41 -10.50 -9.34 -6.01
N ILE A 42 -10.81 -8.07 -5.71
CA ILE A 42 -9.82 -7.09 -5.23
C ILE A 42 -9.10 -7.59 -3.97
N LYS A 43 -9.82 -8.29 -3.08
CA LYS A 43 -9.22 -8.91 -1.90
C LYS A 43 -8.15 -9.94 -2.27
N GLU A 44 -8.44 -10.77 -3.26
CA GLU A 44 -7.50 -11.78 -3.75
C GLU A 44 -6.27 -11.12 -4.36
N LYS A 45 -6.42 -10.02 -5.12
CA LYS A 45 -5.28 -9.25 -5.66
C LYS A 45 -4.40 -8.68 -4.55
N ILE A 46 -5.02 -8.10 -3.52
CA ILE A 46 -4.30 -7.56 -2.35
C ILE A 46 -3.47 -8.66 -1.70
N ASP A 47 -4.08 -9.82 -1.42
CA ASP A 47 -3.40 -10.92 -0.75
C ASP A 47 -2.29 -11.53 -1.63
N PHE A 48 -2.49 -11.58 -2.94
CA PHE A 48 -1.47 -11.96 -3.90
C PHE A 48 -0.25 -11.03 -3.84
N TYR A 49 -0.45 -9.71 -3.93
CA TYR A 49 0.66 -8.75 -3.91
C TYR A 49 1.33 -8.66 -2.54
N LYS A 50 0.59 -8.83 -1.44
CA LYS A 50 1.17 -8.96 -0.10
C LYS A 50 2.12 -10.15 -0.02
N ASN A 51 1.68 -11.32 -0.49
CA ASN A 51 2.50 -12.53 -0.48
C ASN A 51 3.71 -12.43 -1.42
N LYS A 52 3.54 -11.81 -2.60
CA LYS A 52 4.64 -11.53 -3.52
C LYS A 52 5.69 -10.63 -2.88
N TRP A 53 5.26 -9.51 -2.28
CA TRP A 53 6.16 -8.58 -1.59
C TRP A 53 6.95 -9.27 -0.46
N LEU A 54 6.29 -10.11 0.34
CA LEU A 54 6.94 -10.86 1.42
C LEU A 54 7.99 -11.85 0.87
N LYS A 55 7.72 -12.53 -0.25
CA LYS A 55 8.69 -13.43 -0.89
C LYS A 55 9.91 -12.66 -1.39
N ASP A 56 9.72 -11.50 -2.00
CA ASP A 56 10.81 -10.69 -2.53
C ASP A 56 11.69 -10.09 -1.43
N HIS A 57 11.11 -9.81 -0.26
CA HIS A 57 11.80 -9.14 0.86
C HIS A 57 12.13 -10.07 2.03
N ILE A 58 11.88 -11.38 1.92
CA ILE A 58 12.11 -12.36 3.00
C ILE A 58 13.56 -12.33 3.49
N PHE A 59 14.50 -12.22 2.55
CA PHE A 59 15.93 -12.16 2.86
C PHE A 59 16.26 -10.95 3.73
N LEU A 60 15.77 -9.76 3.36
CA LEU A 60 15.98 -8.53 4.13
C LEU A 60 15.34 -8.61 5.51
N ILE A 61 14.15 -9.22 5.62
CA ILE A 61 13.47 -9.42 6.90
C ILE A 61 14.28 -10.32 7.83
N ILE A 62 14.85 -11.41 7.30
CA ILE A 62 15.69 -12.33 8.08
C ILE A 62 16.97 -11.64 8.55
N VAL A 63 17.67 -10.94 7.65
CA VAL A 63 18.91 -10.22 7.99
C VAL A 63 18.64 -9.16 9.07
N ALA A 64 17.57 -8.36 8.91
CA ALA A 64 17.17 -7.37 9.91
C ALA A 64 16.84 -8.02 11.26
N GLY A 65 16.14 -9.16 11.24
CA GLY A 65 15.85 -9.95 12.45
C GLY A 65 17.11 -10.42 13.16
N LEU A 66 18.11 -10.92 12.42
CA LEU A 66 19.39 -11.35 12.97
C LEU A 66 20.15 -10.17 13.58
N CYS A 67 20.21 -9.02 12.90
CA CYS A 67 20.84 -7.82 13.45
C CYS A 67 20.20 -7.36 14.76
N ILE A 68 18.87 -7.32 14.82
CA ILE A 68 18.15 -6.94 16.05
C ILE A 68 18.39 -7.97 17.17
N SER A 69 18.37 -9.27 16.86
CA SER A 69 18.67 -10.30 17.86
C SER A 69 20.08 -10.19 18.43
N GLY A 70 21.07 -9.85 17.60
CA GLY A 70 22.44 -9.60 18.05
C GLY A 70 22.53 -8.42 19.02
N LEU A 71 21.80 -7.34 18.74
CA LEU A 71 21.70 -6.17 19.63
C LEU A 71 21.03 -6.50 20.96
N VAL A 72 20.01 -7.36 20.96
CA VAL A 72 19.35 -7.83 22.19
C VAL A 72 20.33 -8.63 23.04
N ILE A 73 21.04 -9.60 22.46
CA ILE A 73 22.04 -10.41 23.17
C ILE A 73 23.16 -9.53 23.73
N ALA A 74 23.69 -8.59 22.93
CA ALA A 74 24.69 -7.63 23.37
C ALA A 74 24.16 -6.73 24.50
N GLY A 75 22.89 -6.31 24.44
CA GLY A 75 22.26 -5.50 25.49
C GLY A 75 22.06 -6.23 26.80
N ILE A 76 21.87 -7.55 26.78
CA ILE A 76 21.77 -8.37 27.98
C ILE A 76 23.15 -8.52 28.64
N ILE A 77 24.21 -8.75 27.85
CA ILE A 77 25.56 -9.04 28.36
C ILE A 77 26.31 -7.77 28.77
N ILE A 78 26.23 -6.70 27.98
CA ILE A 78 27.12 -5.54 28.08
C ILE A 78 26.42 -4.35 28.74
N ASN A 79 25.26 -3.93 28.20
CA ASN A 79 24.60 -2.70 28.66
C ASN A 79 23.09 -2.66 28.36
N LYS A 80 22.28 -2.41 29.39
CA LYS A 80 20.81 -2.25 29.28
C LYS A 80 20.38 -1.15 28.30
N LYS A 81 21.22 -0.14 28.03
CA LYS A 81 20.92 0.90 27.01
C LYS A 81 20.79 0.33 25.59
N CYS A 82 21.57 -0.70 25.25
CA CYS A 82 21.48 -1.37 23.95
C CYS A 82 20.15 -2.10 23.77
N LEU A 83 19.53 -2.56 24.87
CA LEU A 83 18.21 -3.20 24.84
C LEU A 83 17.12 -2.18 24.46
N PHE A 84 17.17 -0.97 25.04
CA PHE A 84 16.24 0.11 24.66
C PHE A 84 16.40 0.49 23.18
N ILE A 85 17.64 0.59 22.69
CA ILE A 85 17.93 0.86 21.27
C ILE A 85 17.37 -0.25 20.38
N ALA A 86 17.56 -1.52 20.75
CA ALA A 86 17.03 -2.66 20.00
C ALA A 86 15.50 -2.65 19.91
N LEU A 87 14.81 -2.30 21.01
CA LEU A 87 13.35 -2.19 21.05
C LEU A 87 12.83 -1.08 20.12
N VAL A 88 13.43 0.11 20.17
CA VAL A 88 13.05 1.22 19.29
C VAL A 88 13.32 0.87 17.83
N MET A 89 14.48 0.28 17.53
CA MET A 89 14.83 -0.19 16.18
C MET A 89 13.83 -1.24 15.65
N PHE A 90 13.37 -2.16 16.50
CA PHE A 90 12.38 -3.17 16.13
C PHE A 90 11.06 -2.54 15.71
N ILE A 91 10.55 -1.57 16.48
CA ILE A 91 9.30 -0.87 16.17
C ILE A 91 9.43 -0.09 14.86
N ILE A 92 10.49 0.70 14.71
CA ILE A 92 10.72 1.51 13.50
C ILE A 92 10.81 0.60 12.26
N THR A 93 11.58 -0.48 12.36
CA THR A 93 11.74 -1.44 11.26
C THR A 93 10.38 -2.06 10.89
N HIS A 94 9.57 -2.41 11.88
CA HIS A 94 8.23 -2.95 11.64
C HIS A 94 7.32 -1.94 10.91
N CYS A 95 7.29 -0.68 11.36
CA CYS A 95 6.48 0.37 10.75
C CYS A 95 6.90 0.66 9.30
N ILE A 96 8.20 0.82 9.06
CA ILE A 96 8.75 1.07 7.71
C ILE A 96 8.40 -0.09 6.79
N ARG A 97 8.65 -1.32 7.22
CA ARG A 97 8.35 -2.54 6.47
C ARG A 97 6.88 -2.64 6.10
N TYR A 98 5.99 -2.38 7.05
CA TYR A 98 4.55 -2.42 6.83
C TYR A 98 4.09 -1.35 5.84
N ASN A 99 4.57 -0.11 5.98
CA ASN A 99 4.22 0.97 5.06
C ASN A 99 4.69 0.67 3.64
N MET A 100 5.93 0.18 3.46
CA MET A 100 6.44 -0.17 2.13
C MET A 100 5.61 -1.27 1.47
N MET A 101 5.20 -2.28 2.25
CA MET A 101 4.33 -3.35 1.77
C MET A 101 2.97 -2.81 1.32
N MET A 102 2.36 -1.91 2.10
CA MET A 102 1.07 -1.31 1.73
C MET A 102 1.17 -0.40 0.51
N THR A 103 2.20 0.45 0.41
CA THR A 103 2.44 1.26 -0.79
C THR A 103 2.66 0.40 -2.04
N TYR A 104 3.35 -0.74 -1.92
CA TYR A 104 3.50 -1.68 -3.02
C TYR A 104 2.16 -2.30 -3.42
N VAL A 105 1.35 -2.74 -2.44
CA VAL A 105 0.01 -3.27 -2.69
C VAL A 105 -0.87 -2.22 -3.35
N GLU A 106 -0.83 -0.97 -2.90
CA GLU A 106 -1.64 0.12 -3.44
C GLU A 106 -1.39 0.30 -4.94
N LYS A 107 -0.11 0.42 -5.30
CA LYS A 107 0.33 0.58 -6.70
C LYS A 107 -0.04 -0.60 -7.60
N ASN A 108 0.05 -1.83 -7.10
CA ASN A 108 -0.12 -3.01 -7.94
C ASN A 108 -1.56 -3.57 -7.94
N ALA A 109 -2.30 -3.40 -6.85
CA ALA A 109 -3.67 -3.92 -6.71
C ALA A 109 -4.73 -2.94 -7.22
N TYR A 110 -4.52 -1.63 -7.07
CA TYR A 110 -5.53 -0.61 -7.41
C TYR A 110 -5.18 0.23 -8.65
N ASP A 111 -3.93 0.67 -8.85
CA ASP A 111 -3.54 1.54 -9.98
C ASP A 111 -3.41 0.81 -11.34
N GLY A 112 -3.77 -0.48 -11.42
CA GLY A 112 -3.79 -1.24 -12.69
C GLY A 112 -2.41 -1.63 -13.27
N THR A 113 -1.30 -1.03 -12.80
CA THR A 113 0.08 -1.35 -13.25
C THR A 113 0.53 -2.78 -12.95
N GLY A 114 -0.13 -3.48 -12.02
CA GLY A 114 0.15 -4.88 -11.72
C GLY A 114 -0.23 -5.85 -12.84
N ILE A 115 -1.19 -5.50 -13.70
CA ILE A 115 -1.64 -6.36 -14.81
C ILE A 115 -0.61 -6.34 -15.96
N GLU A 116 0.02 -5.19 -16.22
CA GLU A 116 1.06 -5.04 -17.25
C GLU A 116 2.36 -5.82 -16.92
N ASN A 117 2.63 -6.03 -15.63
CA ASN A 117 3.81 -6.75 -15.13
C ASN A 117 3.55 -8.25 -14.83
N ALA A 118 2.34 -8.75 -15.06
CA ALA A 118 2.00 -10.16 -14.90
C ALA A 118 2.07 -10.95 -16.23
N ASP A 119 2.22 -10.24 -17.36
CA ASP A 119 2.34 -10.78 -18.72
C ASP A 119 3.80 -10.71 -19.25
N LYS A 120 4.78 -10.55 -18.34
CA LYS A 120 6.21 -10.71 -18.58
C LYS A 120 6.78 -11.74 -17.63
#